data_AF-A0A4S3KW59-F1
#
_entry.id   AF-A0A4S3KW59-F1
#
_cell.length_a   1.000
_cell.length_b   1.000
_cell.length_c   1.000
_cell.angle_alpha   90.00
_cell.angle_beta   90.00
_cell.angle_gamma   90.00
#
_symmetry.space_group_name_H-M   'P 1'
#
loop_
_entity.id
_entity.type
_entity.pdbx_description
1 polymer ?
#
loop_
_entity_poly.entity_id
_entity_poly.type
_entity_poly.pdbx_seq_one_letter_code
_entity_poly.pdbx_strand_id
1 'polypeptide(L)'
;MFNRKWVRGLVIIPVTLAAYLAGSRFPAGLPSDYAVASPDAEASAVTRLEPDPADAAVGHVRALSATPTVTPNDVVASRSSDLPAADVPVLQLIEQLEPRARRGDARAACRLGVELLRCRNHSQQENIQNLLRSAVQQRRGEISDFELDLLAKMEDRQLASRRRCEGIGPEHWRRAVEHQRIAAE
;
A
#
# COMPACT_ATOMS: atom_id res chain seq x y z
N MET A 1 -21.05 -34.25 46.16
CA MET A 1 -20.55 -35.43 45.41
C MET A 1 -19.39 -34.99 44.54
N PHE A 2 -18.15 -35.21 44.99
CA PHE A 2 -16.92 -34.88 44.26
C PHE A 2 -16.28 -36.19 43.83
N ASN A 3 -16.22 -36.45 42.52
CA ASN A 3 -15.60 -37.67 42.02
C ASN A 3 -14.11 -37.44 41.79
N ARG A 4 -13.33 -37.95 42.74
CA ARG A 4 -11.88 -37.88 42.88
C ARG A 4 -11.34 -39.26 42.45
N LYS A 5 -10.87 -39.39 41.21
CA LYS A 5 -10.04 -40.54 40.78
C LYS A 5 -8.81 -40.03 40.08
N TRP A 6 -7.83 -39.75 40.93
CA TRP A 6 -6.41 -39.82 40.60
C TRP A 6 -6.04 -41.25 40.16
N VAL A 7 -4.93 -41.36 39.43
CA VAL A 7 -3.79 -42.25 39.70
C VAL A 7 -3.27 -42.98 38.44
N ARG A 8 -2.10 -42.48 37.99
CA ARG A 8 -0.92 -43.19 37.40
C ARG A 8 -1.09 -43.80 36.01
N GLY A 9 -0.22 -43.57 35.03
CA GLY A 9 1.04 -42.84 34.97
C GLY A 9 1.81 -43.25 33.71
N LEU A 10 2.66 -42.35 33.20
CA LEU A 10 3.80 -42.64 32.33
C LEU A 10 4.63 -41.35 32.28
N VAL A 11 5.63 -41.19 33.13
CA VAL A 11 7.06 -41.42 32.80
C VAL A 11 7.49 -40.66 31.54
N ILE A 12 7.95 -39.43 31.79
CA ILE A 12 9.26 -38.90 31.39
C ILE A 12 9.73 -39.31 29.97
N ILE A 13 9.53 -38.42 29.00
CA ILE A 13 10.39 -38.33 27.82
C ILE A 13 11.22 -37.05 27.96
N PRO A 14 12.50 -37.12 28.36
CA PRO A 14 13.43 -36.01 28.29
C PRO A 14 14.37 -36.27 27.11
N VAL A 15 13.91 -36.07 25.86
CA VAL A 15 14.78 -36.29 24.68
C VAL A 15 14.58 -35.23 23.60
N THR A 16 14.34 -33.98 23.97
CA THR A 16 14.39 -32.87 23.01
C THR A 16 15.16 -31.65 23.52
N LEU A 17 16.04 -31.82 24.51
CA LEU A 17 16.99 -30.78 24.92
C LEU A 17 18.36 -30.88 24.21
N ALA A 18 18.65 -31.99 23.51
CA ALA A 18 19.94 -32.16 22.81
C ALA A 18 19.98 -31.54 21.41
N ALA A 19 18.83 -31.24 20.79
CA ALA A 19 18.79 -30.57 19.49
C ALA A 19 19.01 -29.04 19.58
N TYR A 20 18.89 -28.46 20.78
CA TYR A 20 19.06 -27.01 20.97
C TYR A 20 20.51 -26.58 21.18
N LEU A 21 21.41 -27.51 21.56
CA LEU A 21 22.83 -27.20 21.79
C LEU A 21 23.78 -27.70 20.68
N ALA A 22 23.30 -28.46 19.70
CA ALA A 22 24.14 -29.05 18.65
C ALA A 22 24.03 -28.36 17.27
N GLY A 23 23.26 -27.28 17.13
CA GLY A 23 22.84 -26.81 15.80
C GLY A 23 23.13 -25.37 15.42
N SER A 24 23.63 -24.51 16.31
CA SER A 24 23.96 -23.11 15.96
C SER A 24 25.42 -22.96 15.55
N ARG A 25 25.90 -23.81 14.64
CA ARG A 25 26.93 -23.35 13.69
C ARG A 25 26.20 -22.52 12.64
N PHE A 26 25.88 -21.28 13.02
CA PHE A 26 25.71 -20.25 12.01
C PHE A 26 27.03 -20.20 11.24
N PRO A 27 27.03 -20.37 9.90
CA PRO A 27 28.21 -20.03 9.12
C PRO A 27 28.47 -18.54 9.36
N ALA A 28 29.48 -18.24 10.18
CA ALA A 28 30.14 -16.95 10.17
C ALA A 28 30.74 -16.79 8.78
N GLY A 29 30.02 -16.09 7.90
CA GLY A 29 30.43 -15.91 6.51
C GLY A 29 29.29 -16.13 5.54
N LEU A 30 28.24 -15.31 5.65
CA LEU A 30 27.67 -14.83 4.40
C LEU A 30 28.74 -13.91 3.81
N PRO A 31 29.17 -14.12 2.55
CA PRO A 31 30.07 -13.20 1.88
C PRO A 31 29.41 -11.83 1.92
N SER A 32 30.08 -10.88 2.57
CA SER A 32 29.78 -9.46 2.53
C SER A 32 30.16 -8.91 1.15
N ASP A 33 29.65 -9.54 0.09
CA ASP A 33 29.84 -9.14 -1.31
C ASP A 33 28.63 -8.36 -1.84
N TYR A 34 27.67 -8.03 -0.97
CA TYR A 34 26.98 -6.75 -1.10
C TYR A 34 27.91 -5.64 -0.62
N ALA A 35 29.07 -5.54 -1.27
CA ALA A 35 29.53 -4.24 -1.69
C ALA A 35 28.37 -3.67 -2.49
N VAL A 36 27.48 -2.95 -1.79
CA VAL A 36 26.79 -1.83 -2.37
C VAL A 36 27.93 -1.05 -2.97
N ALA A 37 28.11 -1.17 -4.29
CA ALA A 37 28.89 -0.22 -5.03
C ALA A 37 28.29 1.10 -4.59
N SER A 38 28.99 1.78 -3.67
CA SER A 38 28.81 3.17 -3.43
C SER A 38 28.88 3.73 -4.83
N PRO A 39 27.81 4.30 -5.39
CA PRO A 39 27.98 5.13 -6.55
C PRO A 39 28.89 6.23 -6.01
N ASP A 40 30.19 6.08 -6.26
CA ASP A 40 31.10 7.19 -6.32
C ASP A 40 30.35 8.21 -7.16
N ALA A 41 29.77 9.19 -6.48
CA ALA A 41 30.32 10.53 -6.47
C ALA A 41 30.86 10.99 -7.83
N GLU A 42 30.26 10.56 -8.93
CA GLU A 42 29.93 11.48 -9.98
C GLU A 42 28.89 12.40 -9.36
N ALA A 43 29.42 13.44 -8.71
CA ALA A 43 28.82 14.74 -8.68
C ALA A 43 28.40 15.08 -10.11
N SER A 44 27.24 14.54 -10.52
CA SER A 44 26.41 15.19 -11.51
C SER A 44 26.25 16.58 -10.96
N ALA A 45 27.00 17.49 -11.56
CA ALA A 45 26.71 18.89 -11.52
C ALA A 45 25.23 18.99 -11.88
N VAL A 46 24.39 19.03 -10.85
CA VAL A 46 23.09 19.67 -10.93
C VAL A 46 23.47 21.09 -11.23
N THR A 47 23.65 21.38 -12.51
CA THR A 47 23.59 22.72 -13.05
C THR A 47 22.28 23.25 -12.52
N ARG A 48 22.37 24.06 -11.46
CA ARG A 48 21.32 25.02 -11.14
C ARG A 48 21.11 25.75 -12.45
N LEU A 49 20.01 25.44 -13.13
CA LEU A 49 19.41 26.39 -14.04
C LEU A 49 19.11 27.59 -13.17
N GLU A 50 20.06 28.52 -13.16
CA GLU A 50 19.86 29.88 -12.71
C GLU A 50 18.64 30.37 -13.49
N PRO A 51 17.51 30.69 -12.82
CA PRO A 51 16.35 31.20 -13.52
C PRO A 51 16.77 32.53 -14.14
N ASP A 52 16.87 32.53 -15.46
CA ASP A 52 17.16 33.72 -16.27
C ASP A 52 16.14 34.81 -15.92
N PRO A 53 16.56 35.97 -15.37
CA PRO A 53 15.64 37.06 -15.01
C PRO A 53 15.05 37.79 -16.24
N ALA A 54 15.30 37.32 -17.47
CA ALA A 54 14.85 37.97 -18.69
C ALA A 54 13.43 37.57 -19.18
N ASP A 55 12.80 36.51 -18.66
CA ASP A 55 11.47 36.07 -19.13
C ASP A 55 10.28 36.67 -18.34
N ALA A 56 10.42 37.93 -17.93
CA ALA A 56 9.31 38.79 -17.51
C ALA A 56 8.55 39.39 -18.72
N ALA A 57 8.48 38.67 -19.85
CA ALA A 57 7.76 39.09 -21.04
C ALA A 57 6.37 38.44 -21.09
N VAL A 58 5.42 39.10 -20.43
CA VAL A 58 4.01 39.25 -20.82
C VAL A 58 3.55 38.30 -21.95
N GLY A 59 3.28 37.06 -21.60
CA GLY A 59 2.57 36.12 -22.46
C GLY A 59 1.08 36.42 -22.38
N HIS A 60 0.55 37.21 -23.31
CA HIS A 60 -0.89 37.35 -23.50
C HIS A 60 -1.53 35.97 -23.64
N VAL A 61 -2.28 35.56 -22.63
CA VAL A 61 -3.23 34.46 -22.73
C VAL A 61 -4.30 34.93 -23.72
N ARG A 62 -4.08 34.63 -25.00
CA ARG A 62 -5.08 34.81 -26.04
C ARG A 62 -6.20 33.83 -25.72
N ALA A 63 -7.23 34.34 -25.05
CA ALA A 63 -8.50 33.67 -24.87
C ALA A 63 -9.07 33.41 -26.26
N LEU A 64 -8.78 32.22 -26.81
CA LEU A 64 -9.55 31.64 -27.89
C LEU A 64 -10.89 31.24 -27.28
N SER A 65 -11.81 32.20 -27.25
CA SER A 65 -13.25 31.94 -27.12
C SER A 65 -13.72 31.17 -28.34
N ALA A 66 -13.39 29.88 -28.40
CA ALA A 66 -14.17 28.94 -29.17
C ALA A 66 -15.36 28.56 -28.28
N THR A 67 -16.49 29.24 -28.45
CA THR A 67 -17.79 28.72 -28.01
C THR A 67 -18.04 27.42 -28.77
N PRO A 68 -18.02 26.23 -28.13
CA PRO A 68 -18.53 25.05 -28.77
C PRO A 68 -20.04 25.27 -28.93
N THR A 69 -20.52 25.35 -30.17
CA THR A 69 -21.94 25.21 -30.48
C THR A 69 -22.33 23.78 -30.13
N VAL A 70 -22.76 23.58 -28.88
CA VAL A 70 -23.36 22.33 -28.41
C VAL A 70 -24.76 22.26 -29.03
N THR A 71 -24.90 21.47 -30.08
CA THR A 71 -26.21 21.07 -30.61
C THR A 71 -26.93 20.22 -29.56
N PRO A 72 -28.18 20.52 -29.15
CA PRO A 72 -28.83 19.86 -28.01
C PRO A 72 -29.35 18.44 -28.29
N ASN A 73 -29.08 17.84 -29.46
CA ASN A 73 -29.87 16.73 -29.98
C ASN A 73 -29.15 15.40 -30.21
N ASP A 74 -27.94 15.22 -29.67
CA ASP A 74 -27.30 13.90 -29.58
C ASP A 74 -27.07 13.49 -28.11
N VAL A 75 -28.14 13.46 -27.32
CA VAL A 75 -28.16 12.88 -25.97
C VAL A 75 -28.56 11.41 -26.06
N VAL A 76 -27.81 10.61 -26.83
CA VAL A 76 -27.88 9.14 -26.77
C VAL A 76 -26.47 8.56 -26.88
N ALA A 77 -25.74 8.60 -25.76
CA ALA A 77 -24.80 7.57 -25.32
C ALA A 77 -24.13 8.07 -24.03
N SER A 78 -24.44 7.45 -22.89
CA SER A 78 -23.76 7.65 -21.62
C SER A 78 -22.23 7.48 -21.75
N ARG A 79 -21.47 8.55 -22.02
CA ARG A 79 -20.03 8.50 -22.34
C ARG A 79 -19.07 8.90 -21.21
N SER A 80 -19.57 8.97 -19.99
CA SER A 80 -18.74 8.96 -18.79
C SER A 80 -19.63 8.50 -17.65
N SER A 81 -19.78 7.19 -17.49
CA SER A 81 -20.30 6.68 -16.22
C SER A 81 -19.32 7.14 -15.15
N ASP A 82 -19.77 8.15 -14.39
CA ASP A 82 -18.99 8.79 -13.34
C ASP A 82 -18.33 7.71 -12.49
N LEU A 83 -17.00 7.81 -12.37
CA LEU A 83 -16.27 6.89 -11.51
C LEU A 83 -16.77 7.12 -10.07
N PRO A 84 -16.96 6.06 -9.28
CA PRO A 84 -17.40 6.21 -7.91
C PRO A 84 -16.45 7.11 -7.11
N ALA A 85 -16.93 7.70 -6.02
CA ALA A 85 -16.10 8.49 -5.13
C ALA A 85 -14.90 7.68 -4.60
N ALA A 86 -13.81 8.36 -4.24
CA ALA A 86 -12.55 7.71 -3.80
C ALA A 86 -12.64 7.04 -2.42
N ASP A 87 -13.66 7.40 -1.63
CA ASP A 87 -13.82 6.92 -0.25
C ASP A 87 -14.75 5.71 -0.11
N VAL A 88 -15.25 5.18 -1.23
CA VAL A 88 -16.12 4.01 -1.25
C VAL A 88 -15.31 2.74 -0.85
N PRO A 89 -15.89 1.83 -0.05
CA PRO A 89 -15.25 0.54 0.24
C PRO A 89 -14.86 -0.21 -1.02
N VAL A 90 -13.65 -0.78 -1.05
CA VAL A 90 -13.08 -1.41 -2.25
C VAL A 90 -13.90 -2.62 -2.72
N LEU A 91 -14.55 -3.35 -1.82
CA LEU A 91 -15.49 -4.41 -2.19
C LEU A 91 -16.62 -3.91 -3.09
N GLN A 92 -17.23 -2.78 -2.76
CA GLN A 92 -18.28 -2.18 -3.59
C GLN A 92 -17.71 -1.67 -4.93
N LEU A 93 -16.47 -1.17 -4.94
CA LEU A 93 -15.79 -0.79 -6.19
C LEU A 93 -15.55 -2.00 -7.09
N ILE A 94 -15.21 -3.17 -6.54
CA ILE A 94 -15.06 -4.42 -7.31
C ILE A 94 -16.40 -4.77 -7.98
N GLU A 95 -17.50 -4.78 -7.24
CA GLU A 95 -18.84 -5.11 -7.76
C GLU A 95 -19.26 -4.20 -8.93
N GLN A 96 -18.90 -2.91 -8.85
CA GLN A 96 -19.28 -1.91 -9.85
C GLN A 96 -18.32 -1.86 -11.05
N LEU A 97 -17.01 -1.95 -10.81
CA LEU A 97 -15.97 -1.70 -11.81
C LEU A 97 -15.48 -2.98 -12.49
N GLU A 98 -15.50 -4.13 -11.83
CA GLU A 98 -15.00 -5.39 -12.42
C GLU A 98 -15.79 -5.79 -13.69
N PRO A 99 -17.14 -5.73 -13.72
CA PRO A 99 -17.88 -6.03 -14.95
C PRO A 99 -17.56 -5.06 -16.10
N ARG A 100 -17.27 -3.80 -15.79
CA ARG A 100 -16.87 -2.79 -16.78
C ARG A 100 -15.47 -3.07 -17.30
N ALA A 101 -14.52 -3.33 -16.41
CA ALA A 101 -13.15 -3.69 -16.76
C ALA A 101 -13.12 -4.94 -17.67
N ARG A 102 -13.91 -5.97 -17.38
CA ARG A 102 -14.03 -7.17 -18.22
C ARG A 102 -14.62 -6.92 -19.61
N ARG A 103 -15.29 -5.79 -19.82
CA ARG A 103 -15.78 -5.33 -21.14
C ARG A 103 -14.78 -4.42 -21.87
N GLY A 104 -13.56 -4.28 -21.36
CA GLY A 104 -12.53 -3.43 -21.96
C GLY A 104 -12.61 -1.95 -21.55
N ASP A 105 -13.36 -1.60 -20.50
CA ASP A 105 -13.31 -0.23 -19.95
C ASP A 105 -11.98 -0.01 -19.22
N ALA A 106 -10.98 0.52 -19.93
CA ALA A 106 -9.64 0.76 -19.42
C ALA A 106 -9.63 1.69 -18.19
N ARG A 107 -10.55 2.67 -18.10
CA ARG A 107 -10.64 3.57 -16.94
C ARG A 107 -11.13 2.84 -15.70
N ALA A 108 -12.15 2.00 -15.85
CA ALA A 108 -12.63 1.14 -14.76
C ALA A 108 -11.55 0.15 -14.31
N ALA A 109 -10.84 -0.47 -15.26
CA ALA A 109 -9.76 -1.40 -14.98
C ALA A 109 -8.58 -0.73 -14.25
N CYS A 110 -8.16 0.45 -14.70
CA CYS A 110 -7.10 1.24 -14.06
C CYS A 110 -7.48 1.62 -12.62
N ARG A 111 -8.67 2.20 -12.44
CA ARG A 111 -9.19 2.60 -11.12
C ARG A 111 -9.21 1.41 -10.16
N LEU A 112 -9.76 0.27 -10.60
CA LEU A 112 -9.85 -0.94 -9.79
C LEU A 112 -8.47 -1.50 -9.43
N GLY A 113 -7.55 -1.56 -10.40
CA GLY A 113 -6.18 -2.04 -10.19
C GLY A 113 -5.41 -1.20 -9.16
N VAL A 114 -5.53 0.13 -9.22
CA VAL A 114 -4.89 1.04 -8.26
C VAL A 114 -5.42 0.84 -6.83
N GLU A 115 -6.75 0.74 -6.65
CA GLU A 115 -7.31 0.56 -5.31
C GLU A 115 -6.96 -0.81 -4.70
N LEU A 116 -6.95 -1.87 -5.51
CA LEU A 116 -6.49 -3.19 -5.05
C LEU A 116 -5.01 -3.19 -4.65
N LEU A 117 -4.15 -2.49 -5.40
CA LEU A 117 -2.74 -2.36 -5.06
C LEU A 117 -2.53 -1.54 -3.78
N ARG A 118 -3.32 -0.48 -3.57
CA ARG A 118 -3.33 0.28 -2.32
C ARG A 118 -3.67 -0.61 -1.12
N CYS A 119 -4.70 -1.46 -1.25
CA CYS A 119 -5.06 -2.39 -0.17
C CYS A 119 -3.96 -3.43 0.12
N ARG A 120 -3.27 -3.93 -0.92
CA ARG A 120 -2.10 -4.79 -0.73
C ARG A 120 -0.96 -4.08 0.01
N ASN A 121 -0.66 -2.84 -0.35
CA ASN A 121 0.38 -2.07 0.34
C ASN A 121 -0.02 -1.82 1.80
N HIS A 122 -1.30 -1.57 2.06
CA HIS A 122 -1.80 -1.39 3.41
C HIS A 122 -1.60 -2.63 4.28
N SER A 123 -1.91 -3.82 3.77
CA SER A 123 -1.70 -5.07 4.53
C SER A 123 -0.23 -5.29 4.89
N GLN A 124 0.71 -4.86 4.03
CA GLN A 124 2.14 -4.89 4.34
C GLN A 124 2.52 -3.86 5.40
N GLN A 125 1.95 -2.65 5.33
CA GLN A 125 2.19 -1.59 6.30
C GLN A 125 1.67 -1.94 7.69
N GLU A 126 0.57 -2.68 7.83
CA GLU A 126 0.07 -3.10 9.15
C GLU A 126 1.12 -3.89 9.94
N ASN A 127 1.88 -4.76 9.27
CA ASN A 127 2.95 -5.52 9.91
C ASN A 127 4.07 -4.59 10.42
N ILE A 128 4.46 -3.61 9.62
CA ILE A 128 5.48 -2.61 9.98
C ILE A 128 5.00 -1.76 11.15
N GLN A 129 3.73 -1.32 11.15
CA GLN A 129 3.16 -0.55 12.24
C GLN A 129 3.07 -1.35 13.54
N ASN A 130 2.75 -2.65 13.47
CA ASN A 130 2.75 -3.50 14.65
C ASN A 130 4.16 -3.64 15.28
N LEU A 131 5.21 -3.69 14.46
CA LEU A 131 6.60 -3.68 14.92
C LEU A 131 7.00 -2.32 15.53
N LEU A 132 6.60 -1.21 14.89
CA LEU A 132 6.84 0.13 15.44
C LEU A 132 6.12 0.31 16.78
N ARG A 133 4.86 -0.10 16.87
CA ARG A 133 4.05 -0.03 18.09
C ARG A 133 4.70 -0.83 19.23
N SER A 134 5.20 -2.03 18.96
CA SER A 134 5.89 -2.83 19.99
C SER A 134 7.23 -2.21 20.42
N ALA A 135 7.99 -1.64 19.48
CA ALA A 135 9.24 -0.94 19.80
C ALA A 135 9.00 0.31 20.67
N VAL A 136 7.97 1.09 20.36
CA VAL A 136 7.56 2.25 21.17
C VAL A 136 7.11 1.83 22.56
N GLN A 137 6.31 0.75 22.67
CA GLN A 137 5.87 0.22 23.96
C GLN A 137 7.01 -0.32 24.83
N GLN A 138 8.16 -0.67 24.25
CA GLN A 138 9.35 -1.06 25.00
C GLN A 138 10.10 0.15 25.59
N ARG A 139 9.99 1.34 24.97
CA ARG A 139 10.63 2.59 25.42
C ARG A 139 9.78 3.37 26.44
N ARG A 140 9.07 2.67 27.33
CA ARG A 140 8.23 3.29 28.38
C ARG A 140 9.07 4.24 29.24
N GLY A 141 9.00 5.54 28.97
CA GLY A 141 9.62 6.58 29.81
C GLY A 141 10.06 7.85 29.09
N GLU A 142 10.27 7.82 27.77
CA GLU A 142 10.90 8.95 27.03
C GLU A 142 10.18 9.34 25.73
N ILE A 143 8.89 9.04 25.60
CA ILE A 143 8.14 9.44 24.39
C ILE A 143 7.74 10.90 24.54
N SER A 144 8.13 11.75 23.59
CA SER A 144 7.71 13.14 23.51
C SER A 144 6.24 13.28 23.12
N ASP A 145 5.58 14.36 23.56
CA ASP A 145 4.19 14.65 23.17
C ASP A 145 4.00 14.73 21.65
N PHE A 146 5.04 15.19 20.94
CA PHE A 146 5.06 15.22 19.48
C PHE A 146 5.01 13.81 18.87
N GLU A 147 5.78 12.86 19.40
CA GLU A 147 5.74 11.47 18.95
C GLU A 147 4.40 10.81 19.24
N LEU A 148 3.78 11.14 20.37
CA LEU A 148 2.42 10.67 20.70
C LEU A 148 1.38 11.16 19.68
N ASP A 149 1.39 12.45 19.34
CA ASP A 149 0.48 13.03 18.32
C ASP A 149 0.73 12.42 16.92
N LEU A 150 1.99 12.22 16.56
CA LEU A 150 2.35 11.56 15.30
C LEU A 150 1.81 10.13 15.23
N LEU A 151 1.96 9.35 16.30
CA LEU A 151 1.44 7.98 16.39
C LEU A 151 -0.08 7.95 16.29
N ALA A 152 -0.78 8.86 16.96
CA ALA A 152 -2.24 8.98 16.88
C ALA A 152 -2.71 9.26 15.44
N LYS A 153 -2.06 10.21 14.73
CA LYS A 153 -2.37 10.51 13.32
C LYS A 153 -2.09 9.34 12.39
N MET A 154 -1.05 8.56 12.66
CA MET A 154 -0.76 7.35 11.88
C MET A 154 -1.84 6.28 12.08
N GLU A 155 -2.31 6.10 13.32
CA GLU A 155 -3.39 5.17 13.67
C GLU A 155 -4.72 5.56 13.00
N ASP A 156 -5.08 6.84 13.00
CA ASP A 156 -6.30 7.33 12.32
C ASP A 156 -6.28 7.02 10.81
N ARG A 157 -5.16 7.29 10.14
CA ARG A 157 -4.97 6.96 8.72
C ARG A 157 -5.02 5.46 8.48
N GLN A 158 -4.50 4.67 9.42
CA GLN A 158 -4.56 3.21 9.36
C GLN A 158 -6.02 2.74 9.45
N LEU A 159 -6.79 3.23 10.41
CA LEU A 159 -8.21 2.89 10.59
C LEU A 159 -9.06 3.27 9.38
N ALA A 160 -8.81 4.43 8.76
CA ALA A 160 -9.48 4.83 7.52
C ALA A 160 -9.18 3.86 6.37
N SER A 161 -7.91 3.49 6.20
CA SER A 161 -7.46 2.56 5.16
C SER A 161 -8.01 1.15 5.38
N ARG A 162 -8.02 0.67 6.63
CA ARG A 162 -8.56 -0.63 7.02
C ARG A 162 -10.05 -0.73 6.70
N ARG A 163 -10.85 0.28 7.05
CA ARG A 163 -12.29 0.32 6.71
C ARG A 163 -12.52 0.25 5.21
N ARG A 164 -11.68 0.93 4.40
CA ARG A 164 -11.84 0.91 2.95
C ARG A 164 -11.46 -0.44 2.33
N CYS A 165 -10.48 -1.14 2.90
CA CYS A 165 -9.94 -2.41 2.43
C CYS A 165 -10.54 -3.64 3.13
N GLU A 166 -11.61 -3.47 3.89
CA GLU A 166 -12.26 -4.57 4.61
C GLU A 166 -12.73 -5.66 3.64
N GLY A 167 -12.43 -6.92 3.97
CA GLY A 167 -12.77 -8.10 3.16
C GLY A 167 -11.95 -8.31 1.89
N ILE A 168 -10.92 -7.49 1.64
CA ILE A 168 -10.00 -7.67 0.51
C ILE A 168 -8.89 -8.66 0.88
N GLY A 169 -8.93 -9.86 0.29
CA GLY A 169 -7.92 -10.92 0.47
C GLY A 169 -6.92 -11.09 -0.69
N PRO A 170 -5.99 -12.06 -0.58
CA PRO A 170 -4.93 -12.30 -1.56
C PRO A 170 -5.41 -12.63 -2.98
N GLU A 171 -6.57 -13.27 -3.11
CA GLU A 171 -7.25 -13.53 -4.37
C GLU A 171 -7.66 -12.25 -5.12
N HIS A 172 -8.00 -11.19 -4.40
CA HIS A 172 -8.30 -9.89 -5.00
C HIS A 172 -7.03 -9.23 -5.54
N TRP A 173 -5.92 -9.30 -4.81
CA TRP A 173 -4.65 -8.70 -5.25
C TRP A 173 -4.08 -9.35 -6.50
N ARG A 174 -4.24 -10.67 -6.66
CA ARG A 174 -3.80 -11.37 -7.88
C ARG A 174 -4.52 -10.85 -9.14
N ARG A 175 -5.79 -10.45 -9.00
CA ARG A 175 -6.57 -9.85 -10.11
C ARG A 175 -6.18 -8.40 -10.43
N ALA A 176 -5.52 -7.69 -9.51
CA ALA A 176 -5.10 -6.31 -9.73
C ALA A 176 -4.15 -6.16 -10.93
N VAL A 177 -3.21 -7.10 -11.09
CA VAL A 177 -2.25 -7.10 -12.21
C VAL A 177 -2.97 -7.30 -13.54
N GLU A 178 -3.97 -8.17 -13.57
CA GLU A 178 -4.76 -8.40 -14.79
C GLU A 178 -5.56 -7.13 -15.17
N HIS A 179 -6.15 -6.44 -14.20
CA HIS A 179 -6.83 -5.17 -14.48
C HIS A 179 -5.88 -4.08 -14.96
N GLN A 180 -4.63 -4.04 -14.46
CA GLN A 180 -3.61 -3.13 -14.99
C GLN A 180 -3.22 -3.47 -16.42
N ARG A 181 -3.17 -4.76 -16.77
CA ARG A 181 -2.92 -5.22 -18.14
C ARG A 181 -4.02 -4.77 -19.09
N ILE A 182 -5.29 -5.00 -18.72
CA ILE A 182 -6.46 -4.55 -19.49
C ILE A 182 -6.47 -3.02 -19.65
N ALA A 183 -6.02 -2.28 -18.64
CA ALA A 183 -5.96 -0.82 -18.71
C ALA A 183 -4.88 -0.27 -19.65
N ALA A 184 -3.91 -1.10 -20.04
CA ALA A 184 -2.79 -0.72 -20.91
C ALA A 184 -3.01 -1.07 -22.39
N GLU A 185 -4.05 -1.83 -22.70
CA GLU A 185 -4.51 -2.16 -24.05
C GLU A 185 -5.37 -1.04 -24.65
#